data_AF-A0A838J1N1-F1
#
_entry.id   AF-A0A838J1N1-F1
#
_cell.length_a   1.000
_cell.length_b   1.000
_cell.length_c   1.000
_cell.angle_alpha   90.00
_cell.angle_beta   90.00
_cell.angle_gamma   90.00
#
_symmetry.space_group_name_H-M   'P 1'
#
loop_
_entity.id
_entity.type
_entity.pdbx_description
1 polymer ?
#
loop_
_entity_poly.entity_id
_entity_poly.type
_entity_poly.pdbx_seq_one_letter_code
_entity_poly.pdbx_strand_id
1 'polypeptide(L)'
;MDASSQPLNVKIKRIDTELPLPTYATAGSVGFDLLCREDTEVAPRMLARIPANLIVQTPPGYMLLLTMRSSTARRKGLLIPNGVGVIDQDYSGAGDELLVSVYNFRDSAVTVER
;
A
#
# COMPACT_ATOMS: atom_id res chain seq x y z
N MET A 1 -29.18 18.75 8.75
CA MET A 1 -28.71 17.52 8.09
C MET A 1 -27.36 17.87 7.52
N ASP A 2 -26.32 17.36 8.17
CA ASP A 2 -24.93 17.68 7.89
C ASP A 2 -24.55 17.22 6.48
N ALA A 3 -23.81 18.03 5.74
CA ALA A 3 -23.29 17.68 4.42
C ALA A 3 -22.17 16.60 4.48
N SER A 4 -21.89 16.04 5.67
CA SER A 4 -20.75 15.18 5.98
C SER A 4 -20.86 13.69 5.63
N SER A 5 -21.89 13.21 4.93
CA SER A 5 -22.01 11.76 4.66
C SER A 5 -22.19 11.37 3.20
N GLN A 6 -21.69 12.17 2.26
CA GLN A 6 -21.53 11.67 0.89
C GLN A 6 -20.31 10.74 0.85
N PRO A 7 -20.46 9.47 0.39
CA PRO A 7 -19.33 8.57 0.26
C PRO A 7 -18.33 9.15 -0.74
N LEU A 8 -17.04 9.14 -0.36
CA LEU A 8 -15.97 9.56 -1.26
C LEU A 8 -15.79 8.52 -2.37
N ASN A 9 -15.94 8.95 -3.62
CA ASN A 9 -15.72 8.09 -4.77
C ASN A 9 -14.23 8.03 -5.12
N VAL A 10 -13.59 6.91 -4.81
CA VAL A 10 -12.20 6.63 -5.18
C VAL A 10 -12.18 5.76 -6.43
N LYS A 11 -11.41 6.14 -7.46
CA LYS A 11 -11.20 5.26 -8.62
C LYS A 11 -9.98 4.40 -8.37
N ILE A 12 -10.13 3.09 -8.57
CA ILE A 12 -9.07 2.11 -8.37
C ILE A 12 -8.95 1.27 -9.62
N LYS A 13 -7.74 1.17 -10.18
CA LYS A 13 -7.40 0.22 -11.22
C LYS A 13 -6.53 -0.86 -10.61
N ARG A 14 -6.90 -2.12 -10.83
CA ARG A 14 -6.06 -3.29 -10.56
C ARG A 14 -5.21 -3.57 -11.80
N ILE A 15 -3.92 -3.79 -11.62
CA ILE A 15 -3.00 -4.17 -12.70
C ILE A 15 -3.20 -5.64 -13.03
N ASP A 16 -3.20 -6.47 -11.99
CA ASP A 16 -3.57 -7.86 -12.01
C ASP A 16 -4.99 -8.03 -11.43
N THR A 17 -5.91 -8.46 -12.28
CA THR A 17 -7.33 -8.59 -11.94
C THR A 17 -7.68 -9.90 -11.25
N GLU A 18 -6.74 -10.85 -11.17
CA GLU A 18 -6.89 -12.09 -10.38
C GLU A 18 -6.80 -11.80 -8.88
N LEU A 19 -5.99 -10.82 -8.50
CA LEU A 19 -5.92 -10.34 -7.11
C LEU A 19 -7.17 -9.51 -6.78
N PRO A 20 -7.79 -9.72 -5.60
CA PRO A 20 -9.00 -9.00 -5.21
C PRO A 20 -8.69 -7.52 -4.92
N LEU A 21 -9.73 -6.70 -4.90
CA LEU A 21 -9.63 -5.37 -4.30
C LEU A 21 -9.39 -5.52 -2.78
N PRO A 22 -8.59 -4.62 -2.17
CA PRO A 22 -8.48 -4.56 -0.72
C PRO A 22 -9.84 -4.39 -0.05
N THR A 23 -9.97 -4.96 1.14
CA THR A 23 -11.16 -4.82 1.97
C THR A 23 -10.77 -4.33 3.36
N TYR A 24 -11.69 -3.63 3.99
CA TYR A 24 -11.58 -3.34 5.41
C TYR A 24 -11.81 -4.62 6.20
N ALA A 25 -10.87 -4.97 7.07
CA ALA A 25 -10.90 -6.24 7.79
C ALA A 25 -12.09 -6.34 8.77
N THR A 26 -12.53 -5.21 9.33
CA THR A 26 -13.64 -5.13 10.28
C THR A 26 -14.44 -3.84 10.06
N ALA A 27 -15.65 -3.76 10.63
CA ALA A 27 -16.48 -2.55 10.58
C ALA A 27 -15.82 -1.31 11.23
N GLY A 28 -14.85 -1.49 12.12
CA GLY A 28 -14.10 -0.40 12.78
C GLY A 28 -12.75 -0.09 12.13
N SER A 29 -12.39 -0.77 11.03
CA SER A 29 -11.11 -0.54 10.37
C SER A 29 -11.09 0.81 9.66
N VAL A 30 -10.04 1.60 9.91
CA VAL A 30 -9.84 2.94 9.29
C VAL A 30 -8.92 2.88 8.06
N GLY A 31 -8.36 1.72 7.77
CA GLY A 31 -7.54 1.44 6.60
C GLY A 31 -7.70 -0.01 6.16
N PHE A 32 -7.15 -0.33 4.99
CA PHE A 32 -7.15 -1.67 4.40
C PHE A 32 -5.72 -2.10 4.11
N ASP A 33 -5.48 -3.42 4.11
CA ASP A 33 -4.18 -3.98 3.77
C ASP A 33 -4.01 -4.04 2.24
N LEU A 34 -2.84 -3.64 1.75
CA LEU A 34 -2.45 -3.83 0.36
C LEU A 34 -1.88 -5.24 0.16
N LEU A 35 -2.12 -5.81 -1.01
CA LEU A 35 -1.59 -7.10 -1.43
C LEU A 35 -0.30 -6.91 -2.21
N CYS A 36 0.55 -7.93 -2.22
CA CYS A 36 1.75 -7.97 -3.04
C CYS A 36 1.37 -8.53 -4.42
N ARG A 37 1.73 -7.85 -5.51
CA ARG A 37 1.42 -8.34 -6.86
C ARG A 37 2.34 -9.48 -7.30
N GLU A 38 3.58 -9.49 -6.81
CA GLU A 38 4.66 -10.37 -7.24
C GLU A 38 5.56 -10.71 -6.05
N ASP A 39 5.98 -11.96 -5.93
CA ASP A 39 6.95 -12.37 -4.91
C ASP A 39 8.18 -11.45 -4.93
N THR A 40 8.42 -10.78 -3.81
CA THR A 40 9.49 -9.79 -3.70
C THR A 40 10.45 -10.20 -2.59
N GLU A 41 11.69 -10.53 -2.96
CA GLU A 41 12.77 -10.71 -1.98
C GLU A 41 13.37 -9.35 -1.60
N VAL A 42 13.53 -9.14 -0.30
CA VAL A 42 14.23 -7.99 0.27
C VAL A 42 15.51 -8.49 0.92
N ALA A 43 16.64 -8.27 0.26
CA ALA A 43 17.95 -8.67 0.75
C ALA A 43 18.27 -8.05 2.13
N PRO A 44 19.12 -8.69 2.95
CA PRO A 44 19.54 -8.15 4.23
C PRO A 44 20.09 -6.74 4.11
N ARG A 45 19.67 -5.81 4.98
CA ARG A 45 20.16 -4.43 5.00
C ARG A 45 19.96 -3.66 3.69
N MET A 46 18.99 -4.06 2.86
CA MET A 46 18.71 -3.43 1.57
C MET A 46 17.28 -2.87 1.49
N LEU A 47 17.10 -1.96 0.53
CA LEU A 47 15.80 -1.46 0.10
C LEU A 47 15.26 -2.31 -1.05
N ALA A 48 13.94 -2.49 -1.08
CA ALA A 48 13.21 -3.02 -2.22
C ALA A 48 11.89 -2.26 -2.42
N ARG A 49 11.31 -2.36 -3.62
CA ARG A 49 9.98 -1.82 -3.93
C ARG A 49 9.04 -2.97 -4.21
N ILE A 50 7.98 -3.07 -3.41
CA ILE A 50 6.97 -4.11 -3.53
C ILE A 50 5.80 -3.55 -4.36
N PRO A 51 5.44 -4.19 -5.49
CA PRO A 51 4.28 -3.79 -6.29
C PRO A 51 2.98 -4.12 -5.54
N ALA A 52 2.14 -3.11 -5.31
CA ALA A 52 0.91 -3.26 -4.52
C ALA A 52 -0.37 -3.50 -5.35
N ASN A 53 -0.22 -3.79 -6.65
CA ASN A 53 -1.28 -4.12 -7.61
C ASN A 53 -2.26 -2.99 -7.98
N LEU A 54 -2.20 -1.84 -7.33
CA LEU A 54 -3.20 -0.79 -7.48
C LEU A 54 -2.63 0.48 -8.08
N ILE A 55 -3.46 1.13 -8.88
CA ILE A 55 -3.35 2.55 -9.22
C ILE A 55 -4.59 3.21 -8.62
N VAL A 56 -4.41 4.24 -7.79
CA VAL A 56 -5.49 4.85 -7.02
C VAL A 56 -5.58 6.34 -7.35
N GLN A 57 -6.76 6.76 -7.78
CA GLN A 57 -7.10 8.17 -7.96
C GLN A 57 -8.13 8.57 -6.89
N THR A 58 -7.66 9.34 -5.91
CA THR A 58 -8.52 9.93 -4.88
C THR A 58 -9.39 11.06 -5.46
N PRO A 59 -10.43 11.53 -4.74
CA PRO A 59 -11.11 12.77 -5.10
C PRO A 59 -10.18 13.99 -4.97
N PRO A 60 -10.46 15.10 -5.68
CA PRO A 60 -9.72 16.36 -5.50
C PRO A 60 -9.70 16.81 -4.03
N GLY A 61 -8.53 17.24 -3.56
CA GLY A 61 -8.33 17.68 -2.16
C GLY A 61 -8.04 16.54 -1.17
N TYR A 62 -7.90 15.30 -1.64
CA TYR A 62 -7.57 14.13 -0.82
C TYR A 62 -6.26 13.48 -1.28
N MET A 63 -5.51 12.94 -0.33
CA MET A 63 -4.36 12.07 -0.56
C MET A 63 -4.67 10.65 -0.07
N LEU A 64 -4.01 9.64 -0.65
CA LEU A 64 -3.97 8.32 -0.05
C LEU A 64 -2.72 8.22 0.85
N LEU A 65 -2.93 7.89 2.12
CA LEU A 65 -1.85 7.62 3.05
C LEU A 65 -1.49 6.13 3.04
N LEU A 66 -0.22 5.86 2.78
CA LEU A 66 0.35 4.52 2.84
C LEU A 66 1.23 4.41 4.08
N THR A 67 0.93 3.43 4.94
CA THR A 67 1.68 3.21 6.16
C THR A 67 1.93 1.72 6.40
N MET A 68 2.83 1.42 7.32
CA MET A 68 3.15 0.05 7.70
C MET A 68 2.14 -0.46 8.72
N ARG A 69 1.73 -1.73 8.58
CA ARG A 69 1.01 -2.41 9.66
C ARG A 69 1.90 -2.39 10.90
N SER A 70 1.32 -2.15 12.07
CA SER A 70 2.04 -2.05 13.35
C SER A 70 2.91 -3.29 13.63
N SER A 71 2.48 -4.46 13.15
CA SER A 71 3.20 -5.71 13.33
C SER A 71 4.32 -5.96 12.32
N THR A 72 4.39 -5.22 11.20
CA THR A 72 5.32 -5.49 10.08
C THR A 72 6.78 -5.45 10.51
N ALA A 73 7.19 -4.42 11.28
CA ALA A 73 8.55 -4.34 11.80
C ALA A 73 8.89 -5.57 12.64
N ARG A 74 8.06 -5.88 13.65
CA ARG A 74 8.32 -6.99 14.57
C ARG A 74 8.28 -8.36 13.87
N ARG A 75 7.27 -8.62 13.04
CA ARG A 75 7.00 -9.94 12.45
C ARG A 75 7.90 -10.22 11.25
N LYS A 76 8.06 -9.24 10.36
CA LYS A 76 8.74 -9.41 9.06
C LYS A 76 10.13 -8.79 9.03
N GLY A 77 10.46 -7.86 9.92
CA GLY A 77 11.77 -7.17 9.85
C GLY A 77 11.84 -6.08 8.80
N LEU A 78 10.68 -5.55 8.38
CA LEU A 78 10.57 -4.54 7.33
C LEU A 78 10.10 -3.21 7.91
N LEU A 79 10.66 -2.11 7.40
CA LEU A 79 10.30 -0.73 7.71
C LEU A 79 9.95 0.01 6.41
N ILE A 80 9.05 0.99 6.49
CA ILE A 80 8.89 1.97 5.40
C ILE A 80 9.89 3.10 5.65
N PRO A 81 10.90 3.30 4.78
CA PRO A 81 12.01 4.21 5.06
C PRO A 81 11.58 5.68 5.12
N ASN A 82 10.53 6.06 4.39
CA ASN A 82 9.94 7.40 4.41
C ASN A 82 8.90 7.61 5.53
N GLY A 83 8.67 6.61 6.39
CA GLY A 83 7.70 6.64 7.49
C GLY A 83 6.24 6.52 7.01
N VAL A 84 5.79 7.49 6.22
CA VAL A 84 4.46 7.53 5.60
C VAL A 84 4.60 7.85 4.12
N GLY A 85 3.95 7.07 3.27
CA GLY A 85 3.77 7.39 1.86
C GLY A 85 2.59 8.34 1.69
N VAL A 86 2.82 9.49 1.08
CA VAL A 86 1.77 10.38 0.60
C VAL A 86 1.62 10.12 -0.89
N ILE A 87 0.44 9.65 -1.30
CA ILE A 87 0.11 9.44 -2.71
C ILE A 87 -0.84 10.55 -3.14
N ASP A 88 -0.34 11.40 -4.04
CA ASP A 88 -1.09 12.52 -4.59
C ASP A 88 -2.21 12.06 -5.52
N GLN A 89 -3.25 12.89 -5.64
CA GLN A 89 -4.45 12.57 -6.42
C GLN A 89 -4.14 12.31 -7.90
N ASP A 90 -3.15 13.01 -8.46
CA ASP A 90 -2.76 12.94 -9.86
C ASP A 90 -1.69 11.87 -10.16
N TYR A 91 -1.17 11.17 -9.13
CA TYR A 91 -0.36 9.97 -9.27
C TYR A 91 -1.24 8.74 -9.61
N SER A 92 -1.89 8.79 -10.77
CA SER A 92 -2.87 7.79 -11.22
C SER A 92 -2.79 7.46 -12.72
N GLY A 93 -1.66 7.75 -13.35
CA GLY A 93 -1.35 7.38 -14.71
C GLY A 93 -1.24 5.87 -14.92
N ALA A 94 -1.16 5.45 -16.19
CA ALA A 94 -1.16 4.02 -16.55
C ALA A 94 0.01 3.22 -15.96
N GLY A 95 1.12 3.87 -15.62
CA GLY A 95 2.31 3.28 -15.00
C GLY A 95 2.49 3.61 -13.51
N ASP A 96 1.53 4.30 -12.88
CA ASP A 96 1.64 4.76 -11.50
C ASP A 96 1.16 3.69 -10.51
N GLU A 97 1.64 2.46 -10.70
CA GLU A 97 1.44 1.42 -9.70
C GLU A 97 1.95 1.91 -8.34
N LEU A 98 1.18 1.69 -7.29
CA LEU A 98 1.64 1.89 -5.94
C LEU A 98 2.80 0.93 -5.64
N LEU A 99 4.00 1.48 -5.53
CA LEU A 99 5.21 0.73 -5.21
C LEU A 99 5.65 1.04 -3.78
N VAL A 100 5.49 0.06 -2.88
CA VAL A 100 5.81 0.21 -1.46
C VAL A 100 7.30 0.00 -1.24
N SER A 101 8.00 1.09 -0.93
CA SER A 101 9.41 1.00 -0.55
C SER A 101 9.53 0.41 0.86
N VAL A 102 10.35 -0.62 1.01
CA VAL A 102 10.63 -1.26 2.30
C VAL A 102 12.13 -1.41 2.50
N TYR A 103 12.57 -1.27 3.75
CA TYR A 103 13.92 -1.56 4.21
C TYR A 103 13.91 -2.81 5.09
N ASN A 104 14.74 -3.79 4.75
CA ASN A 104 14.97 -4.95 5.59
C ASN A 104 16.09 -4.67 6.60
N PHE A 105 15.75 -4.54 7.87
CA PHE A 105 16.71 -4.28 8.94
C PHE A 105 17.30 -5.56 9.57
N ARG A 106 16.96 -6.73 9.05
CA ARG A 106 17.55 -8.02 9.47
C ARG A 106 18.84 -8.30 8.71
N ASP A 107 19.58 -9.26 9.24
CA ASP A 107 20.78 -9.84 8.62
C ASP A 107 20.44 -11.08 7.76
N SER A 108 19.15 -11.36 7.53
CA SER A 108 18.64 -12.42 6.66
C SER A 108 17.62 -11.86 5.66
N ALA A 109 17.52 -12.48 4.49
CA ALA A 109 16.57 -12.09 3.45
C ALA A 109 15.13 -12.29 3.93
N VAL A 110 14.22 -11.45 3.44
CA VAL A 110 12.79 -11.52 3.72
C VAL A 110 12.05 -11.59 2.39
N THR A 111 11.27 -12.65 2.19
CA THR A 111 10.36 -12.75 1.04
C THR A 111 8.97 -12.26 1.44
N VAL A 112 8.43 -11.35 0.64
CA VAL A 112 7.01 -10.99 0.67
C VAL A 112 6.35 -11.71 -0.48
N GLU A 113 5.50 -12.68 -0.14
CA GLU A 113 4.77 -13.50 -1.10
C GLU A 113 3.58 -12.73 -1.66
N ARG A 114 3.21 -13.05 -2.90
CA ARG A 114 2.01 -12.57 -3.60
C ARG A 114 0.72 -12.93 -2.85
#